data_AF-X0X4C8-F1
#
_entry.id   AF-X0X4C8-F1
#
_cell.length_a   1.000
_cell.length_b   1.000
_cell.length_c   1.000
_cell.angle_alpha   90.00
_cell.angle_beta   90.00
_cell.angle_gamma   90.00
#
_symmetry.space_group_name_H-M   'P 1'
#
loop_
_entity.id
_entity.type
_entity.pdbx_description
1 polymer ?
#
loop_
_entity_poly.entity_id
_entity_poly.type
_entity_poly.pdbx_seq_one_letter_code
_entity_poly.pdbx_strand_id
1 'polypeptide(L)'
;IPFENLTRALNTVKLTARLKPQIVQTSIYYPYPQTDLYEICRQKGFLTDKRLDSYFEADTVLNLPEFPQAQILFAYQNFENFVKLYRFAYKLPRPLSTIFEKLTDTLYLYPSIFRHLLTCYQPFKKIFKWVRRKK
;
A
#
# COMPACT_ATOMS: atom_id res chain seq x y z
N ILE A 1 -11.28 1.68 -3.83
CA ILE A 1 -12.71 1.76 -4.23
C ILE A 1 -13.42 2.79 -3.34
N PRO A 2 -14.66 3.24 -3.65
CA PRO A 2 -15.41 4.11 -2.74
C PRO A 2 -15.54 3.48 -1.35
N PHE A 3 -15.50 4.31 -0.30
CA PHE A 3 -15.59 3.86 1.11
C PHE A 3 -14.47 2.92 1.56
N GLU A 4 -13.39 2.80 0.79
CA GLU A 4 -12.20 2.08 1.21
C GLU A 4 -11.47 2.85 2.32
N ASN A 5 -10.70 2.14 3.14
CA ASN A 5 -9.80 2.75 4.12
C ASN A 5 -8.48 1.97 4.30
N LEU A 6 -7.53 2.60 4.98
CA LEU A 6 -6.19 2.03 5.16
C LEU A 6 -6.23 0.67 5.89
N THR A 7 -7.13 0.51 6.87
CA THR A 7 -7.30 -0.76 7.61
C THR A 7 -7.81 -1.87 6.71
N ARG A 8 -8.77 -1.60 5.84
CA ARG A 8 -9.29 -2.57 4.86
C ARG A 8 -8.24 -2.90 3.79
N ALA A 9 -7.48 -1.91 3.32
CA ALA A 9 -6.34 -2.15 2.45
C ALA A 9 -5.29 -3.09 3.11
N LEU A 10 -5.03 -2.90 4.41
CA LEU A 10 -4.16 -3.80 5.18
C LEU A 10 -4.70 -5.24 5.23
N ASN A 11 -6.02 -5.41 5.40
CA ASN A 11 -6.63 -6.74 5.38
C ASN A 11 -6.36 -7.47 4.05
N THR A 12 -6.44 -6.76 2.93
CA THR A 12 -6.12 -7.31 1.60
C THR A 12 -4.64 -7.69 1.49
N VAL A 13 -3.73 -6.88 2.03
CA VAL A 13 -2.29 -7.22 2.10
C VAL A 13 -2.06 -8.52 2.88
N LYS A 14 -2.67 -8.64 4.07
CA LYS A 14 -2.55 -9.84 4.92
C LYS A 14 -3.13 -11.07 4.24
N LEU A 15 -4.30 -10.94 3.61
CA LEU A 15 -4.93 -12.01 2.83
C LEU A 15 -4.00 -12.48 1.71
N THR A 16 -3.47 -11.55 0.92
CA THR A 16 -2.54 -11.85 -0.17
C THR A 16 -1.28 -12.56 0.33
N ALA A 17 -0.74 -12.14 1.48
CA ALA A 17 0.41 -12.79 2.11
C ALA A 17 0.12 -14.24 2.51
N ARG A 18 -1.10 -14.54 2.98
CA ARG A 18 -1.53 -15.92 3.32
C ARG A 18 -1.72 -16.79 2.08
N LEU A 19 -2.30 -16.23 1.01
CA LEU A 19 -2.54 -16.94 -0.24
C LEU A 19 -1.24 -17.31 -0.98
N LYS A 20 -0.15 -16.57 -0.74
CA LYS A 20 1.18 -16.81 -1.34
C LYS A 20 1.13 -16.93 -2.88
N PRO A 21 0.46 -16.03 -3.61
CA PRO A 21 0.41 -16.10 -5.06
C PRO A 21 1.82 -15.99 -5.66
N GLN A 22 1.98 -16.53 -6.86
CA GLN A 22 3.22 -16.43 -7.63
C GLN A 22 3.46 -14.99 -8.12
N ILE A 23 2.39 -14.34 -8.58
CA ILE A 23 2.40 -12.96 -9.06
C ILE A 23 1.44 -12.14 -8.22
N VAL A 24 1.89 -10.97 -7.75
CA VAL A 24 1.05 -10.00 -7.05
C VAL A 24 0.87 -8.80 -7.98
N GLN A 25 -0.37 -8.51 -8.34
CA GLN A 25 -0.74 -7.31 -9.08
C GLN A 25 -1.70 -6.49 -8.21
N THR A 26 -1.48 -5.18 -8.18
CA THR A 26 -2.29 -4.24 -7.43
C THR A 26 -2.51 -3.02 -8.31
N SER A 27 -3.70 -2.42 -8.24
CA SER A 27 -4.04 -1.21 -8.96
C SER A 27 -4.74 -0.22 -8.05
N ILE A 28 -4.73 1.05 -8.45
CA ILE A 28 -5.57 2.08 -7.85
C ILE A 28 -6.88 2.10 -8.64
N TYR A 29 -8.01 2.12 -7.93
CA TYR A 29 -9.31 2.22 -8.56
C TYR A 29 -9.47 3.57 -9.29
N TYR A 30 -9.80 3.52 -10.57
CA TYR A 30 -10.12 4.69 -11.39
C TYR A 30 -11.65 4.75 -11.62
N PRO A 31 -12.32 5.87 -11.28
CA PRO A 31 -13.76 5.99 -11.44
C PRO A 31 -14.12 6.27 -12.90
N TYR A 32 -14.53 5.23 -13.63
CA TYR A 32 -14.91 5.36 -15.04
C TYR A 32 -16.26 6.09 -15.19
N PRO A 33 -16.33 7.18 -16.00
CA PRO A 33 -17.60 7.87 -16.24
C PRO A 33 -18.70 6.92 -16.68
N GLN A 34 -19.96 7.27 -16.36
CA GLN A 34 -21.15 6.46 -16.69
C GLN A 34 -21.24 5.12 -15.95
N THR A 35 -20.46 4.91 -14.90
CA THR A 35 -20.62 3.75 -14.00
C THR A 35 -21.26 4.15 -12.68
N ASP A 36 -21.98 3.22 -12.04
CA ASP A 36 -22.60 3.46 -10.73
C ASP A 36 -21.56 3.89 -9.68
N LEU A 37 -20.37 3.29 -9.71
CA LEU A 37 -19.29 3.65 -8.79
C LEU A 37 -18.74 5.06 -9.05
N TYR A 38 -18.72 5.52 -10.30
CA TYR A 38 -18.39 6.92 -10.60
C TYR A 38 -19.47 7.86 -10.09
N GLU A 39 -20.76 7.54 -10.27
CA GLU A 39 -21.84 8.36 -9.75
C GLU A 39 -21.79 8.45 -8.22
N ILE A 40 -21.47 7.36 -7.53
CA ILE A 40 -21.22 7.35 -6.09
C ILE A 40 -20.07 8.31 -5.73
N CYS A 41 -18.93 8.22 -6.42
CA CYS A 41 -17.79 9.11 -6.21
C CYS A 41 -18.17 10.59 -6.44
N ARG A 42 -18.92 10.88 -7.49
CA ARG A 42 -19.38 12.23 -7.84
C ARG A 42 -20.33 12.79 -6.78
N GLN A 43 -21.36 12.03 -6.42
CA GLN A 43 -22.37 12.44 -5.42
C GLN A 43 -21.79 12.63 -4.03
N LYS A 44 -20.78 11.83 -3.66
CA LYS A 44 -20.10 11.93 -2.36
C LYS A 44 -18.94 12.93 -2.34
N GLY A 45 -18.66 13.61 -3.46
CA GLY A 45 -17.57 14.58 -3.55
C GLY A 45 -16.17 13.95 -3.39
N PHE A 46 -16.00 12.70 -3.80
CA PHE A 46 -14.72 11.98 -3.72
C PHE A 46 -13.77 12.30 -4.88
N LEU A 47 -14.29 12.86 -5.98
CA LEU A 47 -13.51 13.24 -7.14
C LEU A 47 -12.73 14.54 -6.86
N THR A 48 -11.47 14.58 -7.27
CA THR A 48 -10.63 15.79 -7.27
C THR A 48 -10.62 16.42 -8.67
N ASP A 49 -10.09 17.65 -8.79
CA ASP A 49 -9.90 18.32 -10.08
C ASP A 49 -8.74 17.74 -10.91
N LYS A 50 -8.01 16.76 -10.36
CA LYS A 50 -6.88 16.14 -11.01
C LYS A 50 -7.33 15.32 -12.21
N ARG A 51 -6.58 15.41 -13.30
CA ARG A 51 -6.73 14.56 -14.49
C ARG A 51 -5.51 13.67 -14.61
N LEU A 52 -5.74 12.41 -14.96
CA LEU A 52 -4.70 11.44 -15.31
C LEU A 52 -4.84 11.15 -16.81
N ASP A 53 -3.73 11.09 -17.51
CA ASP A 53 -3.69 10.77 -18.94
C ASP A 53 -3.95 9.28 -19.19
N SER A 54 -3.62 8.44 -18.19
CA SER A 54 -3.86 7.00 -18.20
C SER A 54 -4.29 6.46 -16.85
N TYR A 55 -5.16 5.44 -16.86
CA TYR A 55 -5.57 4.69 -15.67
C TYR A 55 -4.47 3.77 -15.12
N PHE A 56 -3.36 3.59 -15.86
CA PHE A 56 -2.17 2.88 -15.40
C PHE A 56 -1.19 3.77 -14.64
N GLU A 57 -1.48 5.07 -14.52
CA GLU A 57 -0.66 5.95 -13.70
C GLU A 57 -0.68 5.48 -12.24
N ALA A 58 0.48 5.54 -11.60
CA ALA A 58 0.67 5.22 -10.19
C ALA A 58 0.10 6.31 -9.28
N ASP A 59 -1.10 6.79 -9.59
CA ASP A 59 -1.74 7.96 -8.99
C ASP A 59 -3.26 7.79 -8.86
N THR A 60 -3.94 8.77 -8.27
CA THR A 60 -5.38 8.74 -8.04
C THR A 60 -6.02 10.10 -8.27
N VAL A 61 -7.21 10.09 -8.85
CA VAL A 61 -8.13 11.25 -8.92
C VAL A 61 -9.06 11.33 -7.72
N LEU A 62 -8.93 10.42 -6.75
CA LEU A 62 -9.82 10.30 -5.60
C LEU A 62 -9.19 10.89 -4.34
N ASN A 63 -10.03 11.54 -3.54
CA ASN A 63 -9.72 11.90 -2.16
C ASN A 63 -10.87 11.44 -1.26
N LEU A 64 -10.66 10.34 -0.53
CA LEU A 64 -11.67 9.76 0.35
C LEU A 64 -11.49 10.29 1.78
N PRO A 65 -12.56 10.56 2.53
CA PRO A 65 -12.47 11.06 3.91
C PRO A 65 -11.62 10.17 4.85
N GLU A 66 -11.82 8.85 4.78
CA GLU A 66 -11.07 7.86 5.59
C GLU A 66 -9.83 7.31 4.89
N PHE A 67 -9.60 7.69 3.63
CA PHE A 67 -8.46 7.21 2.85
C PHE A 67 -7.96 8.31 1.92
N PRO A 68 -7.30 9.35 2.48
CA PRO A 68 -6.80 10.47 1.70
C PRO A 68 -5.82 10.01 0.62
N GLN A 69 -5.68 10.82 -0.43
CA GLN A 69 -4.78 10.54 -1.56
C GLN A 69 -3.39 10.02 -1.13
N ALA A 70 -2.75 10.67 -0.16
CA ALA A 70 -1.44 10.26 0.32
C ALA A 70 -1.40 8.82 0.89
N GLN A 71 -2.48 8.38 1.54
CA GLN A 71 -2.61 7.01 2.06
C GLN A 71 -2.89 6.00 0.95
N ILE A 72 -3.70 6.37 -0.06
CA ILE A 72 -3.94 5.54 -1.26
C ILE A 72 -2.60 5.27 -1.96
N LEU A 73 -1.82 6.31 -2.21
CA LEU A 73 -0.52 6.20 -2.86
C LEU A 73 0.47 5.36 -2.02
N PHE A 74 0.50 5.59 -0.71
CA PHE A 74 1.30 4.78 0.21
C PHE A 74 0.94 3.29 0.12
N ALA A 75 -0.34 2.97 0.19
CA ALA A 75 -0.84 1.60 0.16
C ALA A 75 -0.48 0.91 -1.16
N TYR A 76 -0.68 1.60 -2.29
CA TYR A 76 -0.33 1.11 -3.62
C TYR A 76 1.18 0.86 -3.77
N GLN A 77 2.00 1.88 -3.49
CA GLN A 77 3.46 1.80 -3.68
C GLN A 77 4.13 0.76 -2.79
N ASN A 78 3.57 0.48 -1.62
CA ASN A 78 4.17 -0.42 -0.65
C ASN A 78 3.45 -1.77 -0.55
N PHE A 79 2.41 -2.02 -1.34
CA PHE A 79 1.59 -3.22 -1.25
C PHE A 79 2.44 -4.50 -1.27
N GLU A 80 3.29 -4.67 -2.29
CA GLU A 80 4.12 -5.86 -2.45
C GLU A 80 5.18 -5.98 -1.33
N ASN A 81 5.75 -4.86 -0.88
CA ASN A 81 6.72 -4.84 0.21
C ASN A 81 6.10 -5.34 1.51
N PHE A 82 4.90 -4.87 1.85
CA PHE A 82 4.18 -5.35 3.03
C PHE A 82 3.72 -6.79 2.87
N VAL A 83 3.25 -7.22 1.69
CA VAL A 83 2.96 -8.65 1.43
C VAL A 83 4.19 -9.52 1.74
N LYS A 84 5.39 -9.11 1.33
CA LYS A 84 6.65 -9.81 1.65
C LYS A 84 6.96 -9.81 3.14
N LEU A 85 6.76 -8.69 3.83
CA LEU A 85 6.96 -8.59 5.29
C LEU A 85 6.02 -9.52 6.06
N TYR A 86 4.72 -9.52 5.73
CA TYR A 86 3.77 -10.45 6.35
C TYR A 86 4.07 -11.91 6.01
N ARG A 87 4.46 -12.23 4.78
CA ARG A 87 4.91 -13.58 4.42
C ARG A 87 6.09 -14.03 5.27
N PHE A 88 7.02 -13.12 5.59
CA PHE A 88 8.12 -13.42 6.49
C PHE A 88 7.64 -13.60 7.93
N ALA A 89 6.79 -12.68 8.44
CA ALA A 89 6.22 -12.79 9.77
C ALA A 89 5.47 -14.12 9.98
N TYR A 90 4.72 -14.59 8.97
CA TYR A 90 3.99 -15.86 9.00
C TYR A 90 4.85 -17.12 8.88
N LYS A 91 6.15 -16.99 8.57
CA LYS A 91 7.10 -18.12 8.60
C LYS A 91 7.76 -18.32 9.96
N LEU A 92 7.71 -17.32 10.84
CA LEU A 92 8.34 -17.39 12.15
C LEU A 92 7.52 -18.29 13.11
N PRO A 93 8.18 -18.96 14.08
CA PRO A 93 7.46 -19.66 15.14
C PRO A 93 6.71 -18.67 16.04
N ARG A 94 5.65 -19.13 16.71
CA ARG A 94 5.01 -18.37 17.80
C ARG A 94 5.92 -18.41 19.04
N PRO A 95 6.04 -17.30 19.80
CA PRO A 95 5.25 -16.06 19.77
C PRO A 95 5.78 -14.98 18.81
N LEU A 96 6.97 -15.17 18.23
CA LEU A 96 7.64 -14.17 17.39
C LEU A 96 6.79 -13.71 16.22
N SER A 97 6.11 -14.64 15.54
CA SER A 97 5.20 -14.33 14.44
C SER A 97 4.15 -13.27 14.80
N THR A 98 3.51 -13.39 15.96
CA THR A 98 2.50 -12.45 16.43
C THR A 98 3.08 -11.07 16.72
N ILE A 99 4.29 -11.02 17.29
CA ILE A 99 4.99 -9.76 17.58
C ILE A 99 5.34 -9.04 16.27
N PHE A 100 5.91 -9.77 15.31
CA PHE A 100 6.25 -9.24 13.99
C PHE A 100 5.01 -8.80 13.21
N GLU A 101 3.90 -9.54 13.29
CA GLU A 101 2.63 -9.13 12.68
C GLU A 101 2.15 -7.79 13.26
N LYS A 102 2.07 -7.65 14.59
CA LYS A 102 1.65 -6.40 15.23
C LYS A 102 2.56 -5.23 14.91
N LEU A 103 3.88 -5.44 14.88
CA LEU A 103 4.83 -4.39 14.48
C LEU A 103 4.57 -3.95 13.03
N THR A 104 4.34 -4.91 12.14
CA THR A 104 4.05 -4.63 10.73
C THR A 104 2.70 -3.92 10.57
N ASP A 105 1.70 -4.25 11.38
CA ASP A 105 0.40 -3.57 11.42
C ASP A 105 0.59 -2.08 11.76
N THR A 106 1.32 -1.80 12.84
CA THR A 106 1.64 -0.43 13.26
C THR A 106 2.38 0.33 12.16
N LEU A 107 3.38 -0.30 11.53
CA LEU A 107 4.12 0.35 10.43
C LEU A 107 3.23 0.67 9.23
N TYR A 108 2.23 -0.16 8.93
CA TYR A 108 1.31 0.08 7.83
C TYR A 108 0.27 1.16 8.16
N LEU A 109 -0.31 1.11 9.37
CA LEU A 109 -1.37 2.02 9.82
C LEU A 109 -0.87 3.43 10.12
N TYR A 110 0.44 3.60 10.35
CA TYR A 110 1.07 4.91 10.55
C TYR A 110 2.12 5.21 9.46
N PRO A 111 1.69 5.57 8.22
CA PRO A 111 2.58 5.83 7.08
C PRO A 111 3.72 6.82 7.35
N SER A 112 3.50 7.80 8.23
CA SER A 112 4.53 8.78 8.62
C SER A 112 5.75 8.10 9.25
N ILE A 113 5.52 7.17 10.19
CA ILE A 113 6.59 6.43 10.88
C ILE A 113 7.38 5.61 9.85
N PHE A 114 6.66 4.89 8.99
CA PHE A 114 7.29 4.08 7.96
C PHE A 114 8.09 4.91 6.95
N ARG A 115 7.59 6.08 6.56
CA ARG A 115 8.30 7.01 5.67
C ARG A 115 9.63 7.46 6.29
N HIS A 116 9.63 7.86 7.56
CA HIS A 116 10.85 8.23 8.26
C HIS A 116 11.83 7.05 8.37
N LEU A 117 11.35 5.87 8.73
CA LEU A 117 12.17 4.66 8.81
C LEU A 117 12.81 4.31 7.46
N LEU A 118 12.04 4.41 6.36
CA LEU A 118 12.54 4.22 5.01
C LEU A 118 13.59 5.26 4.63
N THR A 119 13.36 6.55 4.91
CA THR A 119 14.34 7.60 4.58
C THR A 119 15.68 7.35 5.26
N CYS A 120 15.67 6.85 6.49
CA CYS A 120 16.88 6.45 7.20
C CYS A 120 17.52 5.19 6.60
N TYR A 121 16.73 4.24 6.08
CA TYR A 121 17.22 2.96 5.53
C TYR A 121 17.74 3.03 4.08
N GLN A 122 17.17 3.90 3.23
CA GLN A 122 17.57 4.05 1.82
C GLN A 122 19.08 4.32 1.60
N PRO A 123 19.77 5.19 2.37
CA PRO A 123 21.22 5.37 2.23
C PRO A 123 21.98 4.08 2.52
N PHE A 124 21.60 3.34 3.58
CA PHE A 124 22.22 2.04 3.89
C PHE A 124 22.01 1.01 2.79
N LYS A 125 20.83 0.96 2.17
CA LYS A 125 20.55 0.07 1.04
C LYS A 125 21.42 0.40 -0.18
N LYS A 126 21.62 1.68 -0.49
CA LYS A 126 22.52 2.12 -1.57
C LYS A 126 23.97 1.72 -1.30
N ILE A 127 24.43 1.94 -0.06
CA ILE A 127 25.78 1.56 0.39
C ILE A 127 25.97 0.04 0.29
N PHE A 128 25.02 -0.76 0.78
CA PHE A 128 25.10 -2.22 0.70
C PHE A 128 25.14 -2.75 -0.74
N LYS A 129 24.30 -2.19 -1.63
CA LYS A 129 24.34 -2.53 -3.08
C LYS A 129 25.68 -2.15 -3.72
N TRP A 130 26.28 -1.04 -3.31
CA TRP A 130 27.59 -0.60 -3.80
C TRP A 130 28.71 -1.55 -3.33
N VAL A 131 28.71 -1.94 -2.06
CA VAL A 131 29.67 -2.92 -1.52
C VAL A 131 29.56 -4.27 -2.25
N ARG A 132 28.34 -4.74 -2.51
CA ARG A 132 28.10 -6.02 -3.21
C ARG A 132 28.45 -5.98 -4.71
N ARG A 133 28.66 -4.80 -5.31
CA ARG A 133 29.11 -4.63 -6.70
C ARG A 133 30.63 -4.55 -6.86
N LYS A 134 31.36 -4.38 -5.75
CA LYS A 134 32.83 -4.32 -5.70
C LYS A 134 33.48 -5.65 -5.30
N LYS A 135 32.69 -6.66 -4.94
CA LYS A 135 33.09 -8.07 -4.82
C LYS A 135 32.66 -8.80 -6.08
#